data_AF-A0A848TUV1-F1
#
_entry.id   AF-A0A848TUV1-F1
#
_cell.length_a   1.000
_cell.length_b   1.000
_cell.length_c   1.000
_cell.angle_alpha   90.00
_cell.angle_beta   90.00
_cell.angle_gamma   90.00
#
_symmetry.space_group_name_H-M   'P 1'
#
loop_
_entity.id
_entity.type
_entity.pdbx_description
1 polymer ?
#
loop_
_entity_poly.entity_id
_entity_poly.type
_entity_poly.pdbx_seq_one_letter_code
_entity_poly.pdbx_strand_id
1 'polypeptide(L)'
;PKPNANDIGELPFFQLYDLSNDPAEQTNLFGKHPEIENQLSKLIIQYIENGRSTPGTKQVNDLEGYGSKDWKQLKLLKDKLNQS
;
A
#
# COMPACT_ATOMS: atom_id res chain seq x y z
N PRO A 1 -7.00 -3.25 6.33
CA PRO A 1 -7.98 -3.75 7.32
C PRO A 1 -9.42 -3.60 6.81
N LYS A 2 -10.20 -4.67 6.94
CA LYS A 2 -11.64 -4.58 6.73
C LYS A 2 -12.27 -3.57 7.69
N PRO A 3 -13.22 -2.73 7.22
CA PRO A 3 -14.04 -1.94 8.12
C PRO A 3 -14.74 -2.85 9.14
N ASN A 4 -14.69 -2.49 10.42
CA ASN A 4 -15.26 -3.22 11.56
C ASN A 4 -14.60 -4.57 11.94
N ALA A 5 -13.37 -4.85 11.50
CA ALA A 5 -12.61 -5.94 12.11
C ALA A 5 -12.29 -5.60 13.59
N ASN A 6 -12.48 -6.56 14.50
CA ASN A 6 -12.27 -6.34 15.94
C ASN A 6 -10.79 -6.07 16.29
N ASP A 7 -9.86 -6.51 15.43
CA ASP A 7 -8.41 -6.57 15.74
C ASP A 7 -7.58 -5.58 14.90
N ILE A 8 -8.17 -4.49 14.41
CA ILE A 8 -7.50 -3.50 13.53
C ILE A 8 -6.20 -2.96 14.15
N GLY A 9 -6.13 -2.87 15.48
CA GLY A 9 -4.95 -2.36 16.20
C GLY A 9 -3.75 -3.31 16.23
N GLU A 10 -3.94 -4.60 15.99
CA GLU A 10 -2.87 -5.62 16.07
C GLU A 10 -2.31 -6.03 14.71
N LEU A 11 -2.97 -5.60 13.63
CA LEU A 11 -2.56 -6.00 12.30
C LEU A 11 -1.21 -5.36 11.92
N PRO A 12 -0.36 -6.09 11.17
CA PRO A 12 0.84 -5.50 10.61
C PRO A 12 0.47 -4.29 9.75
N PHE A 13 1.38 -3.32 9.76
CA PHE A 13 1.21 -2.04 9.06
C PHE A 13 0.94 -2.23 7.56
N PHE A 14 1.47 -3.31 6.98
CA PHE A 14 1.22 -3.76 5.64
C PHE A 14 0.55 -5.13 5.65
N GLN A 15 -0.36 -5.34 4.70
CA GLN A 15 -1.11 -6.57 4.53
C GLN A 15 -1.08 -6.93 3.04
N LEU A 16 -0.93 -8.22 2.73
CA LEU A 16 -0.96 -8.74 1.36
C LEU A 16 -2.01 -9.84 1.29
N TYR A 17 -2.93 -9.74 0.34
CA TYR A 17 -4.00 -10.71 0.13
C TYR A 17 -4.04 -11.15 -1.32
N ASP A 18 -4.28 -12.43 -1.56
CA ASP A 18 -4.58 -12.96 -2.88
C ASP A 18 -6.11 -12.99 -3.06
N LEU A 19 -6.66 -11.93 -3.66
CA LEU A 19 -8.10 -11.79 -3.86
C LEU A 19 -8.70 -12.83 -4.81
N SER A 20 -7.89 -13.53 -5.60
CA SER A 20 -8.38 -14.58 -6.50
C SER A 20 -8.80 -15.83 -5.71
N ASN A 21 -8.06 -16.14 -4.64
CA ASN A 21 -8.29 -17.31 -3.79
C ASN A 21 -8.96 -16.94 -2.46
N ASP A 22 -8.77 -15.71 -1.99
CA ASP A 22 -9.30 -15.18 -0.73
C ASP A 22 -9.92 -13.79 -0.95
N PRO A 23 -11.07 -13.70 -1.66
CA PRO A 23 -11.80 -12.45 -1.87
C PRO A 23 -12.31 -11.85 -0.56
N ALA A 24 -12.35 -12.64 0.50
CA ALA A 24 -12.70 -12.21 1.83
C ALA A 24 -11.48 -11.75 2.64
N GLU A 25 -10.28 -11.58 2.11
CA GLU A 25 -9.12 -10.99 2.81
C GLU A 25 -8.90 -11.56 4.24
N GLN A 26 -9.05 -12.87 4.42
CA GLN A 26 -8.92 -13.54 5.72
C GLN A 26 -7.47 -13.93 6.02
N THR A 27 -6.68 -14.19 4.98
CA THR A 27 -5.33 -14.76 5.07
C THR A 27 -4.30 -13.73 4.65
N ASN A 28 -3.68 -13.06 5.63
CA ASN A 28 -2.59 -12.13 5.35
C ASN A 28 -1.31 -12.88 4.96
N LEU A 29 -0.86 -12.67 3.72
CA LEU A 29 0.35 -13.26 3.12
C LEU A 29 1.59 -12.37 3.25
N PHE A 30 1.49 -11.25 3.98
CA PHE A 30 2.63 -10.36 4.19
C PHE A 30 3.80 -11.09 4.89
N GLY A 31 5.02 -10.86 4.40
CA GLY A 31 6.25 -11.53 4.80
C GLY A 31 6.48 -12.89 4.11
N LYS A 32 5.55 -13.36 3.26
CA LYS A 32 5.66 -14.65 2.56
C LYS A 32 6.06 -14.51 1.09
N HIS A 33 5.84 -13.35 0.48
CA HIS A 33 6.09 -13.10 -0.94
C HIS A 33 6.82 -11.74 -1.13
N PRO A 34 8.10 -11.65 -0.75
CA PRO A 34 8.84 -10.38 -0.77
C PRO A 34 8.93 -9.76 -2.17
N GLU A 35 8.98 -10.58 -3.23
CA GLU A 35 8.96 -10.11 -4.61
C GLU A 35 7.64 -9.40 -4.96
N ILE A 36 6.49 -9.97 -4.57
CA ILE A 36 5.17 -9.39 -4.81
C ILE A 36 5.00 -8.12 -3.99
N GLU A 37 5.39 -8.15 -2.71
CA GLU A 37 5.36 -6.98 -1.85
C GLU A 37 6.16 -5.82 -2.43
N ASN A 38 7.36 -6.09 -2.95
CA ASN A 38 8.23 -5.06 -3.51
C ASN A 38 7.68 -4.51 -4.84
N GLN A 39 7.09 -5.36 -5.68
CA GLN A 39 6.42 -4.91 -6.91
C GLN A 39 5.24 -4.00 -6.60
N LEU A 40 4.35 -4.40 -5.69
CA LEU A 40 3.18 -3.60 -5.31
C LEU A 40 3.58 -2.30 -4.59
N SER A 41 4.61 -2.34 -3.74
CA SER A 41 5.14 -1.14 -3.07
C SER A 41 5.69 -0.12 -4.07
N LYS A 42 6.45 -0.58 -5.07
CA LYS A 42 6.94 0.30 -6.16
C LYS A 42 5.78 0.88 -6.96
N LEU A 43 4.77 0.06 -7.27
CA LEU A 43 3.61 0.49 -8.04
C LEU A 43 2.81 1.60 -7.34
N ILE A 44 2.53 1.44 -6.04
CA ILE A 44 1.76 2.45 -5.31
C ILE A 44 2.54 3.75 -5.14
N ILE A 45 3.86 3.69 -4.89
CA ILE A 45 4.73 4.87 -4.84
C ILE A 45 4.69 5.60 -6.18
N GLN A 46 4.81 4.87 -7.29
CA GLN A 46 4.72 5.46 -8.63
C GLN A 46 3.37 6.16 -8.86
N TYR A 47 2.26 5.56 -8.42
CA TYR A 47 0.94 6.17 -8.56
C TYR A 47 0.82 7.46 -7.77
N ILE A 48 1.37 7.50 -6.56
CA ILE A 48 1.37 8.70 -5.71
C ILE A 48 2.24 9.78 -6.34
N GLU A 49 3.45 9.45 -6.81
CA GLU A 49 4.37 10.42 -7.40
C GLU A 49 3.92 10.95 -8.76
N ASN A 50 3.15 10.16 -9.51
CA ASN A 50 2.53 10.59 -10.76
C ASN A 50 1.18 11.27 -10.56
N GLY A 51 0.59 11.13 -9.36
CA GLY A 51 -0.76 11.54 -9.02
C GLY A 51 -1.87 10.80 -9.78
N ARG A 52 -1.57 9.61 -10.30
CA ARG A 52 -2.49 8.78 -11.10
C ARG A 52 -1.92 7.39 -11.41
N SER A 53 -2.82 6.45 -11.67
CA SER A 53 -2.50 5.05 -12.00
C SER A 53 -2.52 4.71 -13.49
N THR A 54 -2.95 5.63 -14.34
CA THR A 54 -3.09 5.42 -15.80
C THR A 54 -2.02 6.19 -16.60
N PRO A 55 -1.75 5.86 -17.88
CA PRO A 55 -0.77 6.59 -18.72
C PRO A 55 -1.19 8.02 -19.07
N GLY A 56 -0.23 8.96 -19.16
CA GLY A 56 -0.48 10.39 -19.42
C GLY A 56 0.29 11.34 -18.47
N THR A 57 0.04 12.64 -18.59
CA THR A 57 0.76 13.69 -17.83
C THR A 57 0.55 13.56 -16.33
N LYS A 58 1.60 13.82 -15.54
CA LYS A 58 1.52 13.82 -14.07
C LYS A 58 0.46 14.81 -13.58
N GLN A 59 -0.25 14.44 -12.52
CA GLN A 59 -1.28 15.25 -11.87
C GLN A 59 -0.88 15.53 -10.42
N VAL A 60 -1.36 16.64 -9.87
CA VAL A 60 -1.13 17.00 -8.47
C VAL A 60 -2.17 16.27 -7.62
N ASN A 61 -1.73 15.50 -6.63
CA ASN A 61 -2.63 14.92 -5.64
C ASN A 61 -3.22 16.00 -4.74
N ASP A 62 -4.40 15.73 -4.19
CA ASP A 62 -5.02 16.58 -3.19
C ASP A 62 -4.11 16.76 -1.97
N LEU A 63 -3.91 18.02 -1.56
CA LEU A 63 -3.05 18.40 -0.44
C LEU A 63 -3.77 18.26 0.92
N GLU A 64 -5.11 18.30 0.95
CA GLU A 64 -5.92 18.28 2.17
C GLU A 64 -6.56 16.91 2.47
N GLY A 65 -6.18 15.86 1.74
CA GLY A 65 -6.65 14.50 1.98
C GLY A 65 -5.69 13.63 2.80
N TYR A 66 -6.01 12.33 2.89
CA TYR A 66 -5.11 11.26 3.36
C TYR A 66 -3.78 11.17 2.56
N GLY A 67 -3.56 12.02 1.55
CA GLY A 67 -2.36 12.14 0.72
C GLY A 67 -1.57 13.44 0.91
N SER A 68 -1.74 14.15 2.02
CA SER A 68 -0.86 15.28 2.37
C SER A 68 0.61 14.82 2.40
N LYS A 69 1.56 15.76 2.28
CA LYS A 69 3.02 15.50 2.31
C LYS A 69 3.48 14.68 3.53
N ASP A 70 2.63 14.57 4.56
CA ASP A 70 2.87 13.85 5.80
C ASP A 70 2.20 12.46 5.85
N TRP A 71 1.85 11.87 4.70
CA TRP A 71 1.31 10.52 4.68
C TRP A 71 2.35 9.49 5.17
N LYS A 72 2.26 9.12 6.45
CA LYS A 72 3.20 8.23 7.15
C LYS A 72 3.46 6.91 6.40
N GLN A 73 2.44 6.38 5.72
CA GLN A 73 2.51 5.15 4.95
C GLN A 73 3.47 5.28 3.75
N LEU A 74 3.51 6.43 3.07
CA LEU A 74 4.44 6.66 1.95
C LEU A 74 5.89 6.58 2.43
N LYS A 75 6.18 7.19 3.58
CA LYS A 75 7.51 7.12 4.19
C LYS A 75 7.88 5.66 4.50
N LEU A 76 6.99 4.92 5.14
CA LEU A 76 7.24 3.52 5.52
C LEU A 76 7.41 2.59 4.32
N LEU A 77 6.68 2.83 3.22
CA LEU A 77 6.85 2.09 1.96
C LEU A 77 8.23 2.34 1.35
N LYS A 78 8.67 3.60 1.33
CA LYS A 78 10.02 3.97 0.84
C LYS A 78 11.11 3.36 1.72
N ASP A 79 10.94 3.42 3.05
CA ASP A 79 11.90 2.83 3.99
C ASP A 79 11.99 1.29 3.82
N LYS A 80 10.86 0.58 3.65
CA LYS A 80 10.83 -0.86 3.38
C LYS A 80 11.62 -1.23 2.12
N LEU A 81 11.41 -0.49 1.02
CA LEU A 81 12.09 -0.75 -0.24
C LEU A 81 13.62 -0.52 -0.16
N ASN A 82 14.06 0.41 0.69
CA ASN A 82 15.49 0.70 0.88
C ASN A 82 16.20 -0.32 1.79
N GLN A 83 15.45 -1.22 2.44
CA GLN A 83 15.98 -2.27 3.33
C GLN A 83 15.95 -3.67 2.69
N SER A 84 15.41 -3.79 1.47
CA SER A 84 15.31 -5.04 0.70
C SER A 84 16.44 -5.14 -0.32
#